data_AF-A0A962B5P2-F1
#
_entry.id   AF-A0A962B5P2-F1
#
_cell.length_a   1.000
_cell.length_b   1.000
_cell.length_c   1.000
_cell.angle_alpha   90.00
_cell.angle_beta   90.00
_cell.angle_gamma   90.00
#
_symmetry.space_group_name_H-M   'P 1'
#
loop_
_entity.id
_entity.type
_entity.pdbx_description
1 polymer ?
#
loop_
_entity_poly.entity_id
_entity_poly.type
_entity_poly.pdbx_seq_one_letter_code
_entity_poly.pdbx_strand_id
1 'polypeptide(L)'
;MISVVGGVIRDDSGRILLAQRRGGDLDGLWEFPGGKIEAGESAHAALTRELHEELGIEVESSAALIRIPYRYPGKSIALEVRVVQAWSGQPRGREGQALRWMHEGELGTLPMPPADLPAVAALNLPQHIAITPEDATDDATLLQGALRCMQRGVGAIQIRRPSLTAQRNRDVARRLRDAATAEQWRGALLLNGDIDGAERLGLGLHLRSAQLRALRERPPCAGMLTAACHDLAELARATELRIDAALVGAVMPTPTHPDRAALGWDGFEAMRASCALPIYALGGLGPGQVVLARTHGAQGVAGIRAFWD
;
A
#
# COMPACT_ATOMS: atom_id res chain seq x y z
N MET A 1 -16.85 -11.53 12.92
CA MET A 1 -15.50 -11.04 12.57
C MET A 1 -15.07 -10.14 13.72
N ILE A 2 -13.86 -10.32 14.25
CA ILE A 2 -13.34 -9.54 15.38
C ILE A 2 -12.57 -8.35 14.82
N SER A 3 -12.84 -7.15 15.30
CA SER A 3 -12.09 -5.95 14.93
C SER A 3 -10.89 -5.79 15.87
N VAL A 4 -9.72 -5.58 15.29
CA VAL A 4 -8.44 -5.46 16.02
C VAL A 4 -7.71 -4.25 15.48
N VAL A 5 -6.98 -3.53 16.34
CA VAL A 5 -6.13 -2.40 15.95
C VAL A 5 -4.68 -2.65 16.34
N GLY A 6 -3.76 -2.26 15.46
CA GLY A 6 -2.31 -2.28 15.73
C GLY A 6 -1.67 -0.91 15.48
N GLY A 7 -0.71 -0.54 16.32
CA GLY A 7 -0.01 0.74 16.27
C GLY A 7 1.39 0.64 15.71
N VAL A 8 1.68 1.41 14.65
CA VAL A 8 3.05 1.65 14.19
C VAL A 8 3.58 2.87 14.92
N ILE A 9 4.41 2.62 15.93
CA ILE A 9 5.07 3.65 16.74
C ILE A 9 6.52 3.73 16.30
N ARG A 10 7.01 4.94 16.01
CA ARG A 10 8.40 5.19 15.64
C ARG A 10 9.14 5.95 16.73
N ASP A 11 10.41 5.62 16.91
CA ASP A 11 11.34 6.45 17.68
C ASP A 11 12.04 7.50 16.80
N ASP A 12 12.88 8.34 17.41
CA ASP A 12 13.63 9.39 16.71
C ASP A 12 14.61 8.86 15.65
N SER A 13 14.96 7.57 15.71
CA SER A 13 15.81 6.89 14.73
C SER A 13 15.00 6.24 13.60
N GLY A 14 13.67 6.40 13.61
CA GLY A 14 12.75 5.80 12.64
C GLY A 14 12.56 4.29 12.82
N ARG A 15 13.00 3.70 13.94
CA ARG A 15 12.74 2.30 14.26
C ARG A 15 11.31 2.14 14.73
N ILE A 16 10.71 0.99 14.44
CA ILE A 16 9.35 0.65 14.82
C ILE A 16 9.36 -0.24 16.06
N LEU A 17 8.48 0.08 17.01
CA LEU A 17 8.25 -0.73 18.20
C LEU A 17 7.41 -1.96 17.88
N LEU A 18 7.91 -3.13 18.26
CA LEU A 18 7.17 -4.38 18.27
C LEU A 18 7.06 -4.93 19.69
N ALA A 19 5.97 -5.65 19.94
CA ALA A 19 5.74 -6.40 21.17
C ALA A 19 5.73 -7.91 20.87
N GLN A 20 6.32 -8.71 21.75
CA GLN A 20 6.24 -10.16 21.66
C GLN A 20 4.98 -10.66 22.36
N ARG A 21 4.11 -11.35 21.62
CA ARG A 21 2.90 -11.97 22.15
C ARG A 21 3.22 -12.91 23.31
N ARG A 22 2.37 -12.87 24.34
CA ARG A 22 2.40 -13.79 25.47
C ARG A 22 1.10 -14.62 25.51
N GLY A 23 1.24 -15.94 25.46
CA GLY A 23 0.16 -16.92 25.55
C GLY A 23 -0.72 -17.06 24.29
N GLY A 24 -1.54 -18.11 24.31
CA GLY A 24 -2.47 -18.45 23.22
C GLY A 24 -1.79 -19.04 21.98
N ASP A 25 -2.54 -19.13 20.88
CA ASP A 25 -2.14 -19.85 19.65
C ASP A 25 -0.98 -19.19 18.87
N LEU A 26 -0.61 -17.95 19.22
CA LEU A 26 0.40 -17.14 18.54
C LEU A 26 1.50 -16.68 19.51
N ASP A 27 1.68 -17.39 20.63
CA ASP A 27 2.69 -17.09 21.64
C ASP A 27 4.11 -16.99 21.03
N GLY A 28 4.89 -16.02 21.49
CA GLY A 28 6.26 -15.80 21.04
C GLY A 28 6.43 -15.08 19.70
N LEU A 29 5.36 -14.86 18.92
CA LEU A 29 5.40 -14.04 17.70
C LEU A 29 5.54 -12.55 18.03
N TRP A 30 6.18 -11.79 17.15
CA TRP A 30 6.32 -10.32 17.26
C TRP A 30 5.24 -9.62 16.42
N GLU A 31 4.57 -8.64 17.00
CA GLU A 31 3.47 -7.92 16.34
C GLU A 31 3.49 -6.42 16.65
N PHE A 32 2.69 -5.66 15.90
CA PHE A 32 2.40 -4.28 16.27
C PHE A 32 1.57 -4.27 17.56
N PRO A 33 1.96 -3.50 18.59
CA PRO A 33 1.21 -3.42 19.83
C PRO A 33 -0.20 -2.85 19.62
N GLY A 34 -1.14 -3.25 20.46
CA GLY A 34 -2.56 -2.94 20.30
C GLY A 34 -3.45 -4.16 20.54
N GLY A 35 -4.75 -3.98 20.41
CA GLY A 35 -5.70 -5.02 20.80
C GLY A 35 -7.06 -4.90 20.14
N LYS A 36 -8.10 -5.35 20.85
CA LYS A 36 -9.43 -5.46 20.28
C LYS A 36 -10.12 -4.10 20.26
N ILE A 37 -10.86 -3.84 19.19
CA ILE A 37 -11.77 -2.69 19.14
C ILE A 37 -13.09 -3.11 19.78
N GLU A 38 -13.51 -2.39 20.83
CA GLU A 38 -14.78 -2.64 21.50
C GLU A 38 -15.98 -2.12 20.72
N ALA A 39 -17.18 -2.56 21.10
CA ALA A 39 -18.40 -2.16 20.42
C ALA A 39 -18.65 -0.65 20.58
N GLY A 40 -18.76 0.06 19.45
CA GLY A 40 -18.94 1.52 19.42
C GLY A 40 -17.63 2.32 19.58
N GLU A 41 -16.50 1.65 19.78
CA GLU A 41 -15.20 2.27 19.90
C GLU A 41 -14.61 2.58 18.51
N SER A 42 -14.02 3.77 18.34
CA SER A 42 -13.26 4.08 17.13
C SER A 42 -11.90 3.39 17.16
N ALA A 43 -11.31 3.08 16.00
CA ALA A 43 -9.98 2.47 15.95
C ALA A 43 -8.89 3.33 16.61
N HIS A 44 -9.02 4.67 16.54
CA HIS A 44 -8.10 5.57 17.27
C HIS A 44 -8.27 5.44 18.78
N ALA A 45 -9.52 5.47 19.28
CA ALA A 45 -9.80 5.34 20.71
C ALA A 45 -9.33 3.98 21.27
N ALA A 46 -9.62 2.90 20.56
CA ALA A 46 -9.14 1.56 20.89
C ALA A 46 -7.61 1.53 20.98
N LEU A 47 -6.93 2.09 19.98
CA LEU A 47 -5.47 2.12 19.96
C LEU A 47 -4.90 2.91 21.14
N THR A 48 -5.48 4.07 21.46
CA THR A 48 -5.05 4.87 22.61
C THR A 48 -5.18 4.10 23.92
N ARG A 49 -6.32 3.44 24.15
CA ARG A 49 -6.57 2.62 25.34
C ARG A 49 -5.58 1.45 25.43
N GLU A 50 -5.49 0.64 24.38
CA GLU A 50 -4.64 -0.55 24.35
C GLU A 50 -3.16 -0.19 24.53
N LEU A 51 -2.65 0.84 23.83
CA LEU A 51 -1.25 1.24 23.98
C LEU A 51 -0.94 1.86 25.36
N HIS A 52 -1.91 2.53 25.99
CA HIS A 52 -1.74 2.97 27.38
C HIS A 52 -1.69 1.79 28.36
N GLU A 53 -2.57 0.80 28.20
CA GLU A 53 -2.63 -0.40 29.04
C GLU A 53 -1.38 -1.26 28.87
N GLU A 54 -1.02 -1.61 27.63
CA GLU A 54 0.09 -2.51 27.31
C GLU A 54 1.47 -1.87 27.49
N LEU A 55 1.61 -0.59 27.14
CA LEU A 55 2.92 0.06 27.01
C LEU A 55 3.10 1.28 27.91
N GLY A 56 2.01 1.89 28.37
CA GLY A 56 2.05 3.14 29.12
C GLY A 56 2.35 4.38 28.30
N ILE A 57 1.97 4.37 27.02
CA ILE A 57 2.09 5.53 26.14
C ILE A 57 0.73 6.17 25.90
N GLU A 58 0.73 7.49 25.80
CA GLU A 58 -0.45 8.28 25.46
C GLU A 58 -0.39 8.64 23.97
N VAL A 59 -1.41 8.23 23.21
CA VAL A 59 -1.52 8.55 21.78
C VAL A 59 -2.29 9.84 21.60
N GLU A 60 -1.63 10.85 21.01
CA GLU A 60 -2.25 12.15 20.74
C GLU A 60 -2.90 12.18 19.35
N SER A 61 -2.27 11.55 18.37
CA SER A 61 -2.82 11.45 17.02
C SER A 61 -2.33 10.19 16.30
N SER A 62 -3.21 9.63 15.47
CA SER A 62 -2.86 8.51 14.60
C SER A 62 -3.65 8.55 13.29
N ALA A 63 -3.04 8.06 12.23
CA ALA A 63 -3.64 7.97 10.90
C ALA A 63 -3.75 6.51 10.46
N ALA A 64 -4.85 6.15 9.78
CA ALA A 64 -5.00 4.83 9.20
C ALA A 64 -3.88 4.56 8.19
N LEU A 65 -3.28 3.38 8.25
CA LEU A 65 -2.33 2.88 7.25
C LEU A 65 -3.04 1.94 6.28
N ILE A 66 -3.60 0.85 6.81
CA ILE A 66 -4.25 -0.21 6.04
C ILE A 66 -5.23 -0.99 6.93
N ARG A 67 -6.26 -1.57 6.31
CA ARG A 67 -7.19 -2.51 6.97
C ARG A 67 -7.14 -3.86 6.26
N ILE A 68 -6.82 -4.91 7.01
CA ILE A 68 -6.50 -6.25 6.51
C ILE A 68 -7.50 -7.25 7.09
N PRO A 69 -8.38 -7.85 6.28
CA PRO A 69 -9.13 -9.01 6.72
C PRO A 69 -8.23 -10.24 6.74
N TYR A 70 -8.34 -11.04 7.80
CA TYR A 70 -7.58 -12.28 7.92
C TYR A 70 -8.41 -13.39 8.56
N ARG A 71 -8.27 -14.62 8.05
CA ARG A 71 -8.97 -15.81 8.56
C ARG A 71 -7.98 -16.81 9.10
N TYR A 72 -8.06 -17.06 10.41
CA TYR A 72 -7.38 -18.15 11.09
C TYR A 72 -8.30 -19.38 11.16
N PRO A 73 -7.76 -20.58 11.45
CA PRO A 73 -8.60 -21.69 11.89
C PRO A 73 -9.49 -21.25 13.08
N GLY A 74 -10.81 -21.36 12.93
CA GLY A 74 -11.78 -21.06 14.00
C GLY A 74 -12.10 -19.58 14.26
N LYS A 75 -11.39 -18.60 13.68
CA LYS A 75 -11.70 -17.16 13.85
C LYS A 75 -11.38 -16.31 12.63
N SER A 76 -12.06 -15.18 12.48
CA SER A 76 -11.77 -14.19 11.45
C SER A 76 -11.66 -12.81 12.07
N ILE A 77 -10.62 -12.07 11.69
CA ILE A 77 -10.31 -10.73 12.18
C ILE A 77 -10.33 -9.71 11.03
N ALA A 78 -10.53 -8.45 11.38
CA ALA A 78 -10.16 -7.30 10.57
C ALA A 78 -9.14 -6.49 11.37
N LEU A 79 -7.88 -6.54 10.97
CA LEU A 79 -6.79 -5.78 11.57
C LEU A 79 -6.71 -4.41 10.89
N GLU A 80 -6.95 -3.34 11.65
CA GLU A 80 -6.65 -1.98 11.23
C GLU A 80 -5.29 -1.57 11.80
N VAL A 81 -4.32 -1.30 10.93
CA VAL A 81 -3.02 -0.77 11.36
C VAL A 81 -3.03 0.73 11.20
N ARG A 82 -2.55 1.44 12.22
CA ARG A 82 -2.49 2.91 12.25
C ARG A 82 -1.08 3.36 12.53
N VAL A 83 -0.63 4.41 11.84
CA VAL A 83 0.61 5.10 12.17
C VAL A 83 0.33 6.07 13.30
N VAL A 84 1.02 5.91 14.42
CA VAL A 84 0.99 6.85 15.53
C VAL A 84 1.87 8.04 15.16
N GLN A 85 1.26 9.22 15.00
CA GLN A 85 1.92 10.42 14.49
C GLN A 85 2.49 11.27 15.63
N ALA A 86 1.80 11.31 16.76
CA ALA A 86 2.24 11.98 17.97
C ALA A 86 1.84 11.13 19.20
N TRP A 87 2.77 10.99 20.13
CA TRP A 87 2.59 10.21 21.35
C TRP A 87 3.56 10.69 22.43
N SER A 88 3.25 10.39 23.70
CA SER A 88 4.12 10.70 24.83
C SER A 88 4.24 9.52 25.80
N GLY A 89 5.23 9.59 26.70
CA GLY A 89 5.57 8.52 27.64
C GLY A 89 6.83 7.74 27.24
N GLN A 90 7.10 6.65 27.96
CA GLN A 90 8.21 5.74 27.66
C GLN A 90 7.65 4.31 27.55
N PRO A 91 7.72 3.65 26.38
CA PRO A 91 7.15 2.32 26.21
C PRO A 91 7.82 1.31 27.15
N ARG A 92 7.01 0.55 27.88
CA ARG A 92 7.44 -0.55 28.75
C ARG A 92 6.41 -1.66 28.68
N GLY A 93 6.81 -2.92 28.61
CA GLY A 93 5.86 -4.03 28.62
C GLY A 93 5.15 -4.16 29.97
N ARG A 94 4.00 -3.50 30.13
CA ARG A 94 3.22 -3.49 31.38
C ARG A 94 2.56 -4.84 31.69
N GLU A 95 2.48 -5.72 30.69
CA GLU A 95 2.00 -7.11 30.80
C GLU A 95 3.17 -8.11 30.81
N GLY A 96 4.40 -7.63 30.94
CA GLY A 96 5.62 -8.42 30.92
C GLY A 96 6.05 -8.88 29.52
N GLN A 97 5.42 -8.39 28.44
CA GLN A 97 5.83 -8.65 27.07
C GLN A 97 7.23 -8.08 26.79
N ALA A 98 8.01 -8.79 25.98
CA ALA A 98 9.26 -8.27 25.48
C ALA A 98 8.98 -7.21 24.41
N LEU A 99 9.76 -6.12 24.44
CA LEU A 99 9.67 -5.04 23.46
C LEU A 99 10.94 -5.00 22.62
N ARG A 100 10.81 -4.63 21.35
CA ARG A 100 11.95 -4.49 20.43
C ARG A 100 11.73 -3.35 19.45
N TRP A 101 12.74 -2.50 19.30
CA TRP A 101 12.81 -1.49 18.25
C TRP A 101 13.57 -2.06 17.05
N MET A 102 12.96 -2.02 15.86
CA MET A 102 13.50 -2.61 14.63
C MET A 102 13.39 -1.62 13.47
N HIS A 103 14.34 -1.62 12.53
CA HIS A 103 14.14 -0.85 11.30
C HIS A 103 13.10 -1.55 10.39
N GLU A 104 12.40 -0.75 9.59
CA GLU A 104 11.34 -1.22 8.67
C GLU A 104 11.78 -2.38 7.77
N GLY A 105 13.01 -2.31 7.24
CA GLY A 105 13.59 -3.35 6.39
C GLY A 105 13.90 -4.68 7.10
N GLU A 106 13.90 -4.69 8.43
CA GLU A 106 14.24 -5.86 9.25
C GLU A 106 13.00 -6.56 9.81
N LEU A 107 11.82 -5.92 9.78
CA LEU A 107 10.59 -6.46 10.37
C LEU A 107 10.23 -7.84 9.82
N GLY A 108 10.40 -8.03 8.50
CA GLY A 108 10.10 -9.30 7.82
C GLY A 108 11.02 -10.47 8.19
N THR A 109 12.08 -10.23 8.99
CA THR A 109 12.97 -11.29 9.50
C THR A 109 12.44 -11.94 10.79
N LEU A 110 11.49 -11.29 11.47
CA LEU A 110 10.91 -11.79 12.71
C LEU A 110 9.75 -12.75 12.43
N PRO A 111 9.51 -13.73 13.33
CA PRO A 111 8.30 -14.52 13.28
C PRO A 111 7.12 -13.63 13.69
N MET A 112 6.35 -13.16 12.70
CA MET A 112 5.18 -12.30 12.91
C MET A 112 3.88 -13.05 12.64
N PRO A 113 2.74 -12.63 13.22
CA PRO A 113 1.44 -13.13 12.81
C PRO A 113 1.23 -12.90 11.30
N PRO A 114 0.66 -13.88 10.57
CA PRO A 114 0.41 -13.71 9.13
C PRO A 114 -0.46 -12.51 8.75
N ALA A 115 -1.31 -12.02 9.68
CA ALA A 115 -2.15 -10.84 9.46
C ALA A 115 -1.36 -9.53 9.47
N ASP A 116 -0.17 -9.50 10.08
CA ASP A 116 0.68 -8.31 10.21
C ASP A 116 1.61 -8.14 9.00
N LEU A 117 1.96 -9.24 8.30
CA LEU A 117 2.87 -9.20 7.14
C LEU A 117 2.40 -8.23 6.04
N PRO A 118 1.11 -8.16 5.66
CA PRO A 118 0.66 -7.17 4.69
C PRO A 118 0.77 -5.73 5.20
N ALA A 119 0.71 -5.50 6.52
CA ALA A 119 0.93 -4.18 7.09
C ALA A 119 2.42 -3.80 7.06
N VAL A 120 3.33 -4.74 7.27
CA VAL A 120 4.77 -4.53 7.05
C VAL A 120 5.06 -4.15 5.60
N ALA A 121 4.44 -4.85 4.64
CA ALA A 121 4.55 -4.48 3.23
C ALA A 121 3.99 -3.07 2.96
N ALA A 122 2.84 -2.74 3.56
CA ALA A 122 2.19 -1.43 3.44
C ALA A 122 3.04 -0.24 3.93
N LEU A 123 3.96 -0.44 4.87
CA LEU A 123 4.86 0.62 5.35
C LEU A 123 5.78 1.16 4.24
N ASN A 124 6.18 0.30 3.32
CA ASN A 124 7.09 0.64 2.21
C ASN A 124 6.34 1.06 0.94
N LEU A 125 5.01 1.06 0.96
CA LEU A 125 4.18 1.38 -0.18
C LEU A 125 3.76 2.86 -0.17
N PRO A 126 3.84 3.56 -1.31
CA PRO A 126 3.48 4.97 -1.38
C PRO A 126 1.98 5.19 -1.14
N GLN A 127 1.59 6.42 -0.83
CA GLN A 127 0.16 6.76 -0.73
C GLN A 127 -0.47 7.06 -2.09
N HIS A 128 0.37 7.36 -3.07
CA HIS A 128 0.02 7.94 -4.36
C HIS A 128 0.75 7.23 -5.50
N ILE A 129 -0.01 6.77 -6.48
CA ILE A 129 0.53 6.27 -7.75
C ILE A 129 -0.03 7.13 -8.89
N ALA A 130 0.79 7.98 -9.48
CA ALA A 130 0.41 8.72 -10.69
C ALA A 130 0.58 7.82 -11.92
N ILE A 131 -0.34 7.89 -12.86
CA ILE A 131 -0.27 7.19 -14.15
C ILE A 131 -0.13 8.27 -15.23
N THR A 132 0.84 8.12 -16.14
CA THR A 132 1.11 9.13 -17.17
C THR A 132 -0.12 9.46 -18.02
N PRO A 133 -0.39 10.74 -18.32
CA PRO A 133 -1.46 11.14 -19.21
C PRO A 133 -1.20 10.65 -20.64
N GLU A 134 -2.27 10.24 -21.32
CA GLU A 134 -2.21 9.83 -22.72
C GLU A 134 -1.95 11.04 -23.63
N ASP A 135 -2.54 12.17 -23.27
CA ASP A 135 -2.66 13.42 -24.01
C ASP A 135 -1.49 14.40 -23.82
N ALA A 136 -0.41 13.98 -23.15
CA ALA A 136 0.81 14.80 -23.11
C ALA A 136 1.33 15.07 -24.54
N THR A 137 1.41 16.35 -24.90
CA THR A 137 1.76 16.82 -26.25
C THR A 137 3.15 16.40 -26.71
N ASP A 138 4.10 16.32 -25.76
CA ASP A 138 5.48 15.95 -26.00
C ASP A 138 6.16 15.41 -24.72
N ASP A 139 7.36 14.85 -24.88
CA ASP A 139 8.16 14.30 -23.79
C ASP A 139 8.59 15.36 -22.76
N ALA A 140 8.77 16.62 -23.16
CA ALA A 140 9.23 17.68 -22.26
C ALA A 140 8.12 18.08 -21.28
N THR A 141 6.90 18.22 -21.79
CA THR A 141 5.68 18.48 -21.01
C THR A 141 5.42 17.35 -20.03
N LEU A 142 5.56 16.09 -20.47
CA LEU A 142 5.43 14.92 -19.61
C LEU A 142 6.50 14.92 -18.51
N LEU A 143 7.75 15.22 -18.84
CA LEU A 143 8.84 15.26 -17.85
C LEU A 143 8.59 16.35 -16.80
N GLN A 144 8.19 17.55 -17.22
CA GLN A 144 7.84 18.63 -16.29
C GLN A 144 6.68 18.24 -15.37
N GLY A 145 5.65 17.57 -15.91
CA GLY A 145 4.56 17.04 -15.11
C GLY A 145 5.03 16.01 -14.08
N ALA A 146 5.90 15.10 -14.47
CA ALA A 146 6.45 14.08 -13.57
C ALA A 146 7.26 14.71 -12.43
N LEU A 147 8.09 15.72 -12.73
CA LEU A 147 8.83 16.48 -11.73
C LEU A 147 7.89 17.15 -10.71
N ARG A 148 6.78 17.76 -11.18
CA ARG A 148 5.75 18.29 -10.28
C ARG A 148 5.12 17.21 -9.40
N CYS A 149 4.82 16.03 -9.96
CA CYS A 149 4.33 14.90 -9.16
C CYS A 149 5.33 14.50 -8.08
N MET A 150 6.62 14.37 -8.42
CA MET A 150 7.70 14.03 -7.47
C MET A 150 7.79 15.06 -6.33
N GLN A 151 7.78 16.34 -6.67
CA GLN A 151 7.84 17.45 -5.71
C GLN A 151 6.62 17.51 -4.79
N ARG A 152 5.45 17.08 -5.28
CA ARG A 152 4.20 16.99 -4.50
C ARG A 152 4.11 15.71 -3.65
N GLY A 153 5.17 14.92 -3.59
CA GLY A 153 5.23 13.71 -2.76
C GLY A 153 4.55 12.48 -3.36
N VAL A 154 4.27 12.47 -4.68
CA VAL A 154 3.86 11.23 -5.34
C VAL A 154 5.01 10.23 -5.23
N GLY A 155 4.72 9.04 -4.69
CA GLY A 155 5.74 8.03 -4.40
C GLY A 155 5.91 6.97 -5.49
N ALA A 156 5.01 6.90 -6.48
CA ALA A 156 5.24 6.12 -7.68
C ALA A 156 4.62 6.74 -8.94
N ILE A 157 5.26 6.55 -10.08
CA ILE A 157 4.78 6.97 -11.41
C ILE A 157 4.78 5.78 -12.34
N GLN A 158 3.60 5.41 -12.84
CA GLN A 158 3.40 4.39 -13.85
C GLN A 158 3.45 4.99 -15.26
N ILE A 159 4.44 4.58 -16.06
CA ILE A 159 4.54 4.92 -17.48
C ILE A 159 3.60 4.01 -18.27
N ARG A 160 2.51 4.59 -18.75
CA ARG A 160 1.47 3.92 -19.53
C ARG A 160 0.93 4.86 -20.61
N ARG A 161 1.45 4.72 -21.83
CA ARG A 161 0.94 5.41 -23.03
C ARG A 161 0.64 4.40 -24.13
N PRO A 162 -0.56 3.78 -24.16
CA PRO A 162 -0.94 2.76 -25.12
C PRO A 162 -0.86 3.16 -26.60
N SER A 163 -0.97 4.45 -26.96
CA SER A 163 -0.76 4.89 -28.35
C SER A 163 0.70 4.80 -28.81
N LEU A 164 1.66 4.76 -27.87
CA LEU A 164 3.08 4.70 -28.17
C LEU A 164 3.55 3.25 -28.31
N THR A 165 4.59 3.03 -29.12
CA THR A 165 5.28 1.74 -29.19
C THR A 165 5.95 1.41 -27.86
N ALA A 166 6.21 0.11 -27.62
CA ALA A 166 6.95 -0.33 -26.44
C ALA A 166 8.32 0.38 -26.33
N GLN A 167 9.06 0.48 -27.45
CA GLN A 167 10.34 1.17 -27.47
C GLN A 167 10.22 2.65 -27.07
N ARG A 168 9.18 3.34 -27.53
CA ARG A 168 8.97 4.75 -27.19
C ARG A 168 8.58 4.93 -25.71
N ASN A 169 7.79 4.02 -25.13
CA ASN A 169 7.54 3.98 -23.69
C ASN A 169 8.82 3.73 -22.88
N ARG A 170 9.71 2.82 -23.33
CA ARG A 170 11.03 2.58 -22.69
C ARG A 170 11.92 3.81 -22.71
N ASP A 171 11.91 4.56 -23.81
CA ASP A 171 12.71 5.78 -23.94
C ASP A 171 12.21 6.91 -23.02
N VAL A 172 10.88 7.06 -22.87
CA VAL A 172 10.29 7.95 -21.87
C VAL A 172 10.67 7.52 -20.47
N ALA A 173 10.57 6.23 -20.17
CA ALA A 173 10.93 5.68 -18.86
C ALA A 173 12.40 5.94 -18.50
N ARG A 174 13.32 5.84 -19.47
CA ARG A 174 14.74 6.19 -19.27
C ARG A 174 14.91 7.66 -18.89
N ARG A 175 14.27 8.58 -19.61
CA ARG A 175 14.33 10.02 -19.32
C ARG A 175 13.77 10.35 -17.94
N LEU A 176 12.64 9.74 -17.55
CA LEU A 176 12.05 9.91 -16.22
C LEU A 176 12.96 9.37 -15.12
N ARG A 177 13.66 8.25 -15.34
CA ARG A 177 14.61 7.67 -14.40
C ARG A 177 15.82 8.59 -14.19
N ASP A 178 16.37 9.12 -15.28
CA ASP A 178 17.52 10.03 -15.21
C ASP A 178 17.13 11.32 -14.46
N ALA A 179 15.92 11.85 -14.70
CA ALA A 179 15.38 12.98 -13.96
C ALA A 179 15.09 12.67 -12.48
N ALA A 180 14.48 11.52 -12.17
CA ALA A 180 14.27 11.08 -10.80
C ALA A 180 15.60 10.99 -10.01
N THR A 181 16.66 10.52 -10.67
CA THR A 181 18.00 10.45 -10.08
C THR A 181 18.56 11.84 -9.82
N ALA A 182 18.42 12.76 -10.77
CA ALA A 182 18.86 14.15 -10.62
C ALA A 182 18.15 14.87 -9.47
N GLU A 183 16.86 14.61 -9.29
CA GLU A 183 16.05 15.15 -8.18
C GLU A 183 16.24 14.38 -6.85
N GLN A 184 17.09 13.35 -6.82
CA GLN A 184 17.27 12.45 -5.67
C GLN A 184 15.94 11.85 -5.17
N TRP A 185 14.97 11.68 -6.06
CA TRP A 185 13.65 11.15 -5.73
C TRP A 185 13.74 9.66 -5.42
N ARG A 186 13.18 9.26 -4.27
CA ARG A 186 13.25 7.88 -3.75
C ARG A 186 12.03 7.02 -4.09
N GLY A 187 11.14 7.51 -4.97
CA GLY A 187 9.95 6.77 -5.37
C GLY A 187 10.19 5.72 -6.45
N ALA A 188 9.12 5.07 -6.89
CA ALA A 188 9.17 4.00 -7.88
C ALA A 188 8.68 4.45 -9.27
N LEU A 189 9.44 4.15 -10.32
CA LEU A 189 8.95 4.20 -11.70
C LEU A 189 8.48 2.80 -12.11
N LEU A 190 7.28 2.70 -12.67
CA LEU A 190 6.66 1.44 -13.07
C LEU A 190 6.41 1.44 -14.58
N LEU A 191 6.94 0.45 -15.31
CA LEU A 191 6.61 0.29 -16.72
C LEU A 191 5.34 -0.56 -16.88
N ASN A 192 4.36 -0.10 -17.66
CA ASN A 192 3.12 -0.84 -17.85
C ASN A 192 3.27 -1.97 -18.88
N GLY A 193 3.18 -3.21 -18.41
CA GLY A 193 3.02 -4.43 -19.20
C GLY A 193 4.26 -4.90 -19.97
N ASP A 194 5.37 -4.19 -19.89
CA ASP A 194 6.62 -4.52 -20.58
C ASP A 194 7.63 -5.09 -19.57
N ILE A 195 7.48 -6.38 -19.27
CA ILE A 195 8.34 -7.12 -18.31
C ILE A 195 9.81 -6.99 -18.69
N ASP A 196 10.10 -7.23 -19.96
CA ASP A 196 11.44 -7.17 -20.53
C ASP A 196 12.07 -5.77 -20.41
N GLY A 197 11.29 -4.73 -20.72
CA GLY A 197 11.73 -3.34 -20.57
C GLY A 197 11.98 -2.96 -19.12
N ALA A 198 11.12 -3.40 -18.19
CA ALA A 198 11.26 -3.13 -16.76
C ALA A 198 12.53 -3.75 -16.19
N GLU A 199 12.81 -5.01 -16.52
CA GLU A 199 14.03 -5.72 -16.10
C GLU A 199 15.29 -5.03 -16.63
N ARG A 200 15.37 -4.77 -17.95
CA ARG A 200 16.55 -4.15 -18.56
C ARG A 200 16.84 -2.73 -18.07
N LEU A 201 15.80 -1.97 -17.74
CA LEU A 201 15.95 -0.59 -17.28
C LEU A 201 16.15 -0.47 -15.77
N GLY A 202 16.00 -1.57 -15.01
CA GLY A 202 16.02 -1.56 -13.56
C GLY A 202 14.83 -0.79 -12.98
N LEU A 203 13.64 -0.97 -13.54
CA LEU A 203 12.40 -0.32 -13.10
C LEU A 203 11.42 -1.32 -12.50
N GLY A 204 10.42 -0.80 -11.79
CA GLY A 204 9.28 -1.56 -11.36
C GLY A 204 8.34 -1.87 -12.53
N LEU A 205 7.34 -2.69 -12.27
CA LEU A 205 6.46 -3.24 -13.31
C LEU A 205 5.01 -3.12 -12.87
N HIS A 206 4.14 -2.74 -13.81
CA HIS A 206 2.70 -2.87 -13.67
C HIS A 206 2.17 -3.92 -14.64
N LEU A 207 1.67 -5.04 -14.13
CA LEU A 207 1.07 -6.11 -14.92
C LEU A 207 -0.36 -5.78 -15.33
N ARG A 208 -0.67 -5.97 -16.60
CA ARG A 208 -2.06 -6.00 -17.07
C ARG A 208 -2.73 -7.28 -16.56
N SER A 209 -4.05 -7.25 -16.35
CA SER A 209 -4.81 -8.40 -15.84
C SER A 209 -4.60 -9.68 -16.69
N ALA A 210 -4.54 -9.55 -18.03
CA ALA A 210 -4.24 -10.68 -18.91
C ALA A 210 -2.85 -11.32 -18.66
N GLN A 211 -1.84 -10.50 -18.33
CA GLN A 211 -0.50 -11.00 -18.01
C GLN A 211 -0.48 -11.64 -16.63
N LEU A 212 -1.16 -11.04 -15.65
CA LEU A 212 -1.31 -11.59 -14.30
C LEU A 212 -1.90 -13.01 -14.34
N ARG A 213 -2.94 -13.22 -15.16
CA ARG A 213 -3.57 -14.54 -15.34
C ARG A 213 -2.65 -15.56 -16.04
N ALA A 214 -1.81 -15.11 -16.97
CA ALA A 214 -0.97 -15.99 -17.79
C ALA A 214 0.35 -16.41 -17.11
N LEU A 215 0.92 -15.54 -16.28
CA LEU A 215 2.20 -15.81 -15.60
C LEU A 215 2.04 -16.93 -14.57
N ARG A 216 3.05 -17.79 -14.46
CA ARG A 216 3.11 -18.88 -13.47
C ARG A 216 3.88 -18.50 -12.21
N GLU A 217 4.89 -17.67 -12.37
CA GLU A 217 5.81 -17.20 -11.33
C GLU A 217 5.95 -15.68 -11.33
N ARG A 218 6.49 -15.13 -10.25
CA ARG A 218 6.71 -13.68 -10.12
C ARG A 218 7.72 -13.24 -11.18
N PRO A 219 7.38 -12.29 -12.07
CA PRO A 219 8.29 -11.82 -13.09
C PRO A 219 9.47 -11.06 -12.47
N PRO A 220 10.64 -11.05 -13.13
CA PRO A 220 11.74 -10.21 -12.71
C PRO A 220 11.39 -8.73 -12.94
N CYS A 221 11.59 -7.91 -11.91
CA CYS A 221 11.60 -6.45 -12.01
C CYS A 221 12.40 -5.87 -10.85
N ALA A 222 12.95 -4.68 -11.03
CA ALA A 222 13.61 -3.98 -9.94
C ALA A 222 12.57 -3.15 -9.17
N GLY A 223 12.51 -3.30 -7.86
CA GLY A 223 11.56 -2.57 -7.03
C GLY A 223 10.11 -3.07 -7.18
N MET A 224 9.18 -2.13 -7.16
CA MET A 224 7.76 -2.40 -6.94
C MET A 224 7.10 -3.11 -8.14
N LEU A 225 6.38 -4.20 -7.86
CA LEU A 225 5.55 -4.95 -8.77
C LEU A 225 4.09 -4.76 -8.43
N THR A 226 3.32 -4.26 -9.39
CA THR A 226 1.88 -4.07 -9.25
C THR A 226 1.09 -4.78 -10.33
N ALA A 227 -0.20 -4.95 -10.13
CA ALA A 227 -1.09 -5.51 -11.15
C ALA A 227 -2.46 -4.84 -11.18
N ALA A 228 -3.06 -4.71 -12.36
CA ALA A 228 -4.47 -4.39 -12.50
C ALA A 228 -5.31 -5.61 -12.11
N CYS A 229 -6.25 -5.43 -11.17
CA CYS A 229 -7.20 -6.47 -10.75
C CYS A 229 -8.64 -5.94 -10.87
N HIS A 230 -9.52 -6.81 -11.34
CA HIS A 230 -10.92 -6.52 -11.65
C HIS A 230 -11.90 -7.47 -10.96
N ASP A 231 -11.42 -8.59 -10.43
CA ASP A 231 -12.23 -9.58 -9.73
C ASP A 231 -11.42 -10.27 -8.62
N LEU A 232 -12.09 -11.14 -7.86
CA LEU A 232 -11.48 -11.88 -6.75
C LEU A 232 -10.46 -12.92 -7.22
N ALA A 233 -10.63 -13.50 -8.41
CA ALA A 233 -9.70 -14.49 -8.94
C ALA A 233 -8.35 -13.84 -9.32
N GLU A 234 -8.37 -12.63 -9.85
CA GLU A 234 -7.17 -11.85 -10.11
C GLU A 234 -6.47 -11.42 -8.82
N LEU A 235 -7.20 -11.02 -7.78
CA LEU A 235 -6.60 -10.71 -6.46
C LEU A 235 -5.97 -11.95 -5.81
N ALA A 236 -6.63 -13.10 -5.89
CA ALA A 236 -6.04 -14.37 -5.45
C ALA A 236 -4.76 -14.67 -6.21
N ARG A 237 -4.78 -14.54 -7.55
CA ARG A 237 -3.59 -14.75 -8.38
C ARG A 237 -2.47 -13.76 -8.07
N ALA A 238 -2.79 -12.50 -7.80
CA ALA A 238 -1.81 -11.50 -7.37
C ALA A 238 -1.16 -11.87 -6.03
N THR A 239 -1.93 -12.43 -5.10
CA THR A 239 -1.41 -12.93 -3.83
C THR A 239 -0.47 -14.12 -4.04
N GLU A 240 -0.85 -15.10 -4.87
CA GLU A 240 -0.02 -16.27 -5.21
C GLU A 240 1.30 -15.90 -5.88
N LEU A 241 1.27 -14.92 -6.80
CA LEU A 241 2.46 -14.38 -7.46
C LEU A 241 3.26 -13.43 -6.57
N ARG A 242 2.83 -13.23 -5.32
CA ARG A 242 3.42 -12.32 -4.34
C ARG A 242 3.56 -10.90 -4.90
N ILE A 243 2.59 -10.39 -5.67
CA ILE A 243 2.56 -9.00 -6.14
C ILE A 243 2.62 -8.05 -4.94
N ASP A 244 3.21 -6.86 -5.08
CA ASP A 244 3.39 -5.96 -3.93
C ASP A 244 2.11 -5.14 -3.67
N ALA A 245 1.39 -4.75 -4.72
CA ALA A 245 0.06 -4.15 -4.61
C ALA A 245 -0.80 -4.33 -5.87
N ALA A 246 -2.12 -4.38 -5.71
CA ALA A 246 -3.05 -4.33 -6.83
C ALA A 246 -3.66 -2.93 -7.03
N LEU A 247 -3.98 -2.57 -8.27
CA LEU A 247 -4.82 -1.41 -8.59
C LEU A 247 -6.23 -1.93 -8.92
N VAL A 248 -7.22 -1.46 -8.17
CA VAL A 248 -8.61 -1.89 -8.27
C VAL A 248 -9.48 -0.69 -8.65
N GLY A 249 -10.27 -0.84 -9.72
CA GLY A 249 -11.09 0.23 -10.24
C GLY A 249 -11.85 -0.15 -11.53
N ALA A 250 -12.66 0.77 -12.08
CA ALA A 250 -12.83 2.15 -11.65
C ALA A 250 -13.77 2.28 -10.43
N VAL A 251 -13.33 2.92 -9.35
CA VAL A 251 -14.15 3.13 -8.13
C VAL A 251 -15.24 4.17 -8.37
N MET A 252 -14.87 5.31 -8.97
CA MET A 252 -15.79 6.35 -9.40
C MET A 252 -15.94 6.33 -10.94
N PRO A 253 -17.04 6.85 -11.51
CA PRO A 253 -17.15 7.05 -12.95
C PRO A 253 -15.94 7.80 -13.50
N THR A 254 -15.35 7.30 -14.58
CA THR A 254 -14.14 7.88 -15.16
C THR A 254 -14.29 8.05 -16.67
N PRO A 255 -13.94 9.22 -17.24
CA PRO A 255 -13.99 9.40 -18.68
C PRO A 255 -12.94 8.57 -19.44
N THR A 256 -11.98 7.94 -18.73
CA THR A 256 -11.01 7.01 -19.35
C THR A 256 -11.67 5.70 -19.79
N HIS A 257 -12.78 5.30 -19.16
CA HIS A 257 -13.57 4.11 -19.48
C HIS A 257 -15.07 4.39 -19.25
N PRO A 258 -15.72 5.17 -20.13
CA PRO A 258 -17.10 5.65 -19.91
C PRO A 258 -18.15 4.54 -19.92
N ASP A 259 -17.90 3.44 -20.64
CA ASP A 259 -18.87 2.35 -20.85
C ASP A 259 -18.83 1.27 -19.75
N ARG A 260 -17.91 1.38 -18.78
CA ARG A 260 -17.78 0.40 -17.69
C ARG A 260 -18.46 0.94 -16.44
N ALA A 261 -19.45 0.18 -15.93
CA ALA A 261 -20.07 0.49 -14.65
C ALA A 261 -19.00 0.64 -13.56
N ALA A 262 -19.07 1.73 -12.80
CA ALA A 262 -18.16 1.98 -11.70
C ALA A 262 -18.36 0.89 -10.62
N LEU A 263 -17.26 0.41 -10.07
CA LEU A 263 -17.24 -0.55 -8.96
C LEU A 263 -17.93 0.01 -7.71
N GLY A 264 -17.82 1.32 -7.49
CA GLY A 264 -18.26 1.98 -6.27
C GLY A 264 -17.39 1.59 -5.07
N TRP A 265 -17.59 2.29 -3.95
CA TRP A 265 -16.93 1.95 -2.70
C TRP A 265 -17.42 0.60 -2.14
N ASP A 266 -18.71 0.28 -2.26
CA ASP A 266 -19.26 -1.00 -1.82
C ASP A 266 -18.61 -2.19 -2.54
N GLY A 267 -18.42 -2.09 -3.86
CA GLY A 267 -17.72 -3.11 -4.63
C GLY A 267 -16.23 -3.20 -4.27
N PHE A 268 -15.60 -2.05 -4.00
CA PHE A 268 -14.20 -2.01 -3.55
C PHE A 268 -14.03 -2.68 -2.18
N GLU A 269 -14.92 -2.40 -1.24
CA GLU A 269 -14.93 -3.02 0.09
C GLU A 269 -15.18 -4.52 0.02
N ALA A 270 -16.07 -4.97 -0.86
CA ALA A 270 -16.32 -6.41 -1.08
C ALA A 270 -15.05 -7.13 -1.58
N MET A 271 -14.29 -6.49 -2.48
CA MET A 271 -12.99 -7.01 -2.93
C MET A 271 -11.95 -6.99 -1.80
N ARG A 272 -11.85 -5.88 -1.06
CA ARG A 272 -10.96 -5.74 0.11
C ARG A 272 -11.22 -6.82 1.14
N ALA A 273 -12.48 -7.10 1.47
CA ALA A 273 -12.89 -8.07 2.49
C ALA A 273 -12.39 -9.51 2.23
N SER A 274 -12.05 -9.81 0.98
CA SER A 274 -11.67 -11.15 0.52
C SER A 274 -10.17 -11.31 0.24
N CYS A 275 -9.37 -10.25 0.40
CA CYS A 275 -7.95 -10.26 0.07
C CYS A 275 -7.15 -9.59 1.18
N ALA A 276 -5.93 -10.04 1.45
CA ALA A 276 -5.01 -9.40 2.41
C ALA A 276 -4.00 -8.46 1.72
N LEU A 277 -3.78 -8.64 0.41
CA LEU A 277 -2.87 -7.83 -0.41
C LEU A 277 -3.17 -6.33 -0.30
N PRO A 278 -2.17 -5.43 -0.27
CA PRO A 278 -2.39 -4.00 -0.43
C PRO A 278 -3.07 -3.68 -1.77
N ILE A 279 -4.15 -2.89 -1.72
CA ILE A 279 -4.90 -2.49 -2.91
C ILE A 279 -5.01 -0.96 -2.99
N TYR A 280 -4.80 -0.39 -4.17
CA TYR A 280 -5.00 1.03 -4.45
C TYR A 280 -6.33 1.24 -5.14
N ALA A 281 -7.06 2.26 -4.68
CA ALA A 281 -8.28 2.70 -5.34
C ALA A 281 -7.91 3.49 -6.60
N LEU A 282 -8.43 3.06 -7.75
CA LEU A 282 -8.19 3.67 -9.06
C LEU A 282 -9.51 4.10 -9.71
N GLY A 283 -9.49 5.21 -10.44
CA GLY A 283 -10.58 5.64 -11.33
C GLY A 283 -11.46 6.72 -10.72
N GLY A 284 -11.40 7.92 -11.29
CA GLY A 284 -12.12 9.12 -10.83
C GLY A 284 -11.65 9.63 -9.46
N LEU A 285 -10.42 9.30 -9.07
CA LEU A 285 -9.82 9.69 -7.79
C LEU A 285 -8.58 10.58 -8.00
N GLY A 286 -8.37 11.50 -7.06
CA GLY A 286 -7.21 12.40 -7.01
C GLY A 286 -6.42 12.28 -5.70
N PRO A 287 -5.26 12.95 -5.59
CA PRO A 287 -4.35 12.84 -4.45
C PRO A 287 -4.98 13.14 -3.09
N GLY A 288 -5.96 14.06 -3.04
CA GLY A 288 -6.64 14.46 -1.80
C GLY A 288 -7.58 13.40 -1.21
N GLN A 289 -7.84 12.29 -1.91
CA GLN A 289 -8.80 11.26 -1.48
C GLN A 289 -8.14 10.07 -0.77
N VAL A 290 -6.85 10.13 -0.42
CA VAL A 290 -6.16 9.04 0.32
C VAL A 290 -6.89 8.68 1.61
N VAL A 291 -7.28 9.68 2.41
CA VAL A 291 -7.93 9.44 3.71
C VAL A 291 -9.24 8.69 3.52
N LEU A 292 -10.08 9.14 2.59
CA LEU A 292 -11.33 8.45 2.24
C LEU A 292 -11.06 7.05 1.69
N ALA A 293 -10.10 6.88 0.78
CA ALA A 293 -9.80 5.56 0.23
C ALA A 293 -9.37 4.57 1.32
N ARG A 294 -8.64 5.04 2.33
CA ARG A 294 -8.23 4.23 3.48
C ARG A 294 -9.38 3.84 4.39
N THR A 295 -10.43 4.65 4.53
CA THR A 295 -11.64 4.23 5.28
C THR A 295 -12.34 3.03 4.61
N HIS A 296 -12.20 2.91 3.28
CA HIS A 296 -12.66 1.76 2.50
C HIS A 296 -11.61 0.63 2.37
N GLY A 297 -10.48 0.74 3.10
CA GLY A 297 -9.44 -0.29 3.15
C GLY A 297 -8.41 -0.28 2.00
N ALA A 298 -8.33 0.80 1.24
CA ALA A 298 -7.23 1.01 0.29
C ALA A 298 -5.92 1.32 1.02
N GLN A 299 -4.78 0.96 0.42
CA GLN A 299 -3.45 1.44 0.82
C GLN A 299 -3.29 2.94 0.51
N GLY A 300 -3.83 3.34 -0.65
CA GLY A 300 -3.70 4.67 -1.22
C GLY A 300 -4.54 4.80 -2.48
N VAL A 301 -4.26 5.84 -3.27
CA VAL A 301 -4.97 6.13 -4.52
C VAL A 301 -4.04 6.11 -5.72
N ALA A 302 -4.58 5.69 -6.85
CA ALA A 302 -3.93 5.79 -8.14
C ALA A 302 -4.79 6.59 -9.12
N GLY A 303 -4.17 7.34 -10.03
CA GLY A 303 -4.93 8.17 -10.97
C GLY A 303 -4.10 8.81 -12.08
N ILE A 304 -4.81 9.39 -13.05
CA ILE A 304 -4.22 10.13 -14.19
C ILE A 304 -4.48 11.62 -13.93
N ARG A 305 -5.42 12.27 -14.63
CA ARG A 305 -5.58 13.74 -14.73
C ARG A 305 -5.36 14.51 -13.42
N ALA A 306 -6.09 14.17 -12.36
CA ALA A 306 -6.03 14.86 -11.06
C ALA A 306 -4.65 14.84 -10.37
N PHE A 307 -3.69 14.03 -10.83
CA PHE A 307 -2.31 14.01 -10.35
C PHE A 307 -1.37 14.94 -11.13
N TRP A 308 -1.75 15.31 -12.36
CA TRP A 308 -0.90 16.05 -13.31
C TRP A 308 -1.31 17.51 -13.48
N ASP A 309 -2.53 17.86 -13.03
CA ASP A 309 -3.06 19.22 -12.92
C ASP A 309 -2.40 20.02 -11.78
#